data_AF-A0A397FM90-F1
#
_entry.id   AF-A0A397FM90-F1
#
_cell.length_a   1.000
_cell.length_b   1.000
_cell.length_c   1.000
_cell.angle_alpha   90.00
_cell.angle_beta   90.00
_cell.angle_gamma   90.00
#
_symmetry.space_group_name_H-M   'P 1'
#
loop_
_entity.id
_entity.type
_entity.pdbx_description
1 polymer ?
#
loop_
_entity_poly.entity_id
_entity_poly.type
_entity_poly.pdbx_seq_one_letter_code
_entity_poly.pdbx_strand_id
1 'polypeptide(L)'
;MAKRQQYLYELIGTIQEKRTKKPSQKAKQKAQERSQRLDEFFYKLEIICENKPQVNKIFVFKNSLVSEKIWKDLEESNYYDKRYLFFCHNYKGLYRLVNWKELKLKEVSHD
;
A
#
# COMPACT_ATOMS: atom_id res chain seq x y z
N MET A 1 22.30 15.65 10.16
CA MET A 1 20.92 15.14 10.21
C MET A 1 20.78 14.04 9.17
N ALA A 2 20.48 12.80 9.57
CA ALA A 2 20.40 11.68 8.64
C ALA A 2 19.32 11.92 7.56
N LYS A 3 19.73 11.86 6.28
CA LYS A 3 18.83 11.89 5.12
C LYS A 3 17.82 10.74 5.28
N ARG A 4 16.58 11.04 5.69
CA ARG A 4 15.43 10.10 5.64
C ARG A 4 14.97 9.87 4.19
N GLN A 5 15.90 9.79 3.24
CA GLN A 5 15.61 9.44 1.87
C GLN A 5 15.28 7.94 1.82
N GLN A 6 14.00 7.64 1.57
CA GLN A 6 13.57 6.53 0.70
C GLN A 6 14.02 5.12 1.10
N TYR A 7 13.81 4.69 2.35
CA TYR A 7 13.78 3.25 2.59
C TYR A 7 12.51 2.67 1.96
N LEU A 8 12.71 1.81 0.96
CA LEU A 8 11.67 0.93 0.44
C LEU A 8 11.57 -0.25 1.40
N TYR A 9 10.42 -0.40 2.05
CA TYR A 9 10.12 -1.48 2.96
C TYR A 9 9.44 -2.62 2.23
N GLU A 10 9.90 -3.82 2.51
CA GLU A 10 9.30 -5.05 2.03
C GLU A 10 8.41 -5.64 3.12
N LEU A 11 7.12 -5.78 2.81
CA LEU A 11 6.13 -6.42 3.69
C LEU A 11 5.57 -7.62 2.96
N ILE A 12 5.49 -8.76 3.63
CA ILE A 12 4.92 -9.99 3.07
C ILE A 12 3.59 -10.23 3.77
N GLY A 13 2.53 -10.42 3.00
CA GLY A 13 1.22 -10.66 3.60
C GLY A 13 0.08 -10.81 2.60
N THR A 14 -1.13 -10.86 3.14
CA THR A 14 -2.39 -10.98 2.40
C THR A 14 -3.28 -9.78 2.67
N ILE A 15 -4.09 -9.39 1.69
CA ILE A 15 -5.07 -8.31 1.84
C ILE A 15 -6.37 -8.91 2.38
N GLN A 16 -6.84 -8.40 3.51
CA GLN A 16 -8.09 -8.83 4.14
C GLN A 16 -9.24 -7.93 3.73
N GLU A 17 -9.01 -6.62 3.69
CA GLU A 17 -10.06 -5.64 3.41
C GLU A 17 -9.51 -4.45 2.63
N LYS A 18 -10.32 -3.88 1.74
CA LYS A 18 -10.06 -2.63 1.02
C LYS A 18 -11.16 -1.62 1.38
N ARG A 19 -10.76 -0.44 1.85
CA ARG A 19 -11.68 0.69 2.09
C ARG A 19 -11.27 1.91 1.27
N THR A 20 -12.23 2.50 0.57
CA THR A 20 -12.06 3.80 -0.11
C THR A 20 -12.07 4.93 0.91
N LYS A 21 -11.14 5.87 0.77
CA LYS A 21 -11.01 7.06 1.64
C LYS A 21 -10.81 8.31 0.79
N LYS A 22 -11.33 9.44 1.27
CA LYS A 22 -11.09 10.75 0.65
C LYS A 22 -10.03 11.52 1.44
N PRO A 23 -9.20 12.37 0.80
CA PRO A 23 -8.31 13.26 1.53
C PRO A 23 -9.09 14.16 2.49
N SER A 24 -8.56 14.36 3.70
CA SER A 24 -9.15 15.28 4.67
C SER A 24 -9.05 16.74 4.21
N GLN A 25 -9.90 17.62 4.76
CA GLN A 25 -9.85 19.05 4.44
C GLN A 25 -8.48 19.66 4.74
N LYS A 26 -7.87 19.29 5.87
CA LYS A 26 -6.51 19.70 6.23
C LYS A 26 -5.46 19.23 5.22
N ALA A 27 -5.61 18.02 4.67
CA ALA A 27 -4.70 17.54 3.63
C ALA A 27 -4.87 18.34 2.33
N LYS A 28 -6.11 18.65 1.94
CA LYS A 28 -6.41 19.48 0.76
C LYS A 28 -5.82 20.89 0.87
N GLN A 29 -6.03 21.56 2.01
CA GLN A 29 -5.46 22.89 2.29
C GLN A 29 -3.94 22.87 2.18
N LYS A 30 -3.28 21.92 2.84
CA LYS A 30 -1.81 21.79 2.80
C LYS A 30 -1.28 21.49 1.39
N ALA A 31 -2.03 20.74 0.58
CA ALA A 31 -1.66 20.47 -0.79
C ALA A 31 -1.82 21.72 -1.67
N GLN A 32 -2.87 22.51 -1.46
CA GLN A 32 -3.08 23.80 -2.12
C GLN A 32 -1.95 24.80 -1.82
N GLU A 33 -1.55 24.93 -0.55
CA GLU A 33 -0.40 25.75 -0.13
C GLU A 33 0.91 25.36 -0.83
N ARG A 34 1.02 24.10 -1.24
CA ARG A 34 2.21 23.53 -1.89
C ARG A 34 2.07 23.39 -3.41
N SER A 35 0.97 23.87 -3.98
CA SER A 35 0.60 23.66 -5.38
C SER A 35 0.65 22.18 -5.82
N GLN A 36 0.30 21.27 -4.90
CA GLN A 36 0.28 19.82 -5.13
C GLN A 36 -1.14 19.34 -5.43
N ARG A 37 -1.27 18.50 -6.46
CA ARG A 37 -2.53 17.80 -6.75
C ARG A 37 -2.62 16.55 -5.89
N LEU A 38 -3.75 16.40 -5.20
CA LEU A 38 -4.10 15.18 -4.47
C LEU A 38 -5.01 14.30 -5.33
N ASP A 39 -4.91 12.99 -5.12
CA ASP A 39 -5.89 12.04 -5.64
C ASP A 39 -7.26 12.33 -5.03
N GLU A 40 -8.33 12.16 -5.81
CA GLU A 40 -9.71 12.37 -5.34
C GLU A 40 -10.09 11.41 -4.20
N PHE A 41 -9.54 10.20 -4.26
CA PHE A 41 -9.64 9.18 -3.23
C PHE A 41 -8.37 8.30 -3.23
N PHE A 42 -8.20 7.56 -2.14
CA PHE A 42 -7.14 6.58 -1.96
C PHE A 42 -7.71 5.32 -1.30
N TYR A 43 -7.02 4.20 -1.41
CA TYR A 43 -7.40 2.97 -0.70
C TYR A 43 -6.63 2.82 0.59
N LYS A 44 -7.31 2.31 1.60
CA LYS A 44 -6.70 1.74 2.81
C LYS A 44 -6.91 0.23 2.76
N LEU A 45 -5.80 -0.49 2.72
CA LEU A 45 -5.76 -1.94 2.79
C LEU A 45 -5.52 -2.37 4.24
N GLU A 46 -6.39 -3.21 4.77
CA GLU A 46 -6.10 -3.99 5.98
C GLU A 46 -5.40 -5.28 5.52
N ILE A 47 -4.27 -5.61 6.14
CA ILE A 47 -3.43 -6.75 5.77
C ILE A 47 -3.12 -7.61 6.99
N ILE A 48 -2.85 -8.89 6.74
CA ILE A 48 -2.12 -9.75 7.69
C ILE A 48 -0.67 -9.80 7.21
N CYS A 49 0.22 -9.17 7.98
CA CYS A 49 1.64 -9.09 7.65
C CYS A 49 2.42 -10.18 8.39
N GLU A 50 3.15 -11.01 7.65
CA GLU A 50 3.87 -12.16 8.18
C GLU A 50 5.24 -11.76 8.75
N ASN A 51 5.99 -10.94 8.02
CA ASN A 51 7.36 -10.57 8.39
C ASN A 51 7.41 -9.38 9.38
N LYS A 52 6.30 -8.66 9.54
CA LYS A 52 6.14 -7.58 10.54
C LYS A 52 4.71 -7.56 11.09
N PRO A 53 4.37 -8.44 12.05
CA PRO A 53 3.00 -8.63 12.55
C PRO A 53 2.33 -7.37 13.12
N GLN A 54 3.11 -6.39 13.57
CA GLN A 54 2.62 -5.10 14.05
C GLN A 54 2.05 -4.20 12.93
N VAL A 55 2.35 -4.52 11.66
CA VAL A 55 1.89 -3.75 10.50
C VAL A 55 0.61 -4.38 9.97
N ASN A 56 -0.52 -3.71 10.18
CA ASN A 56 -1.83 -4.20 9.73
C ASN A 56 -2.45 -3.37 8.61
N LYS A 57 -1.81 -2.26 8.19
CA LYS A 57 -2.41 -1.28 7.28
C LYS A 57 -1.43 -0.77 6.25
N ILE A 58 -1.88 -0.71 5.00
CA ILE A 58 -1.16 -0.07 3.88
C ILE A 58 -2.09 0.95 3.21
N PHE A 59 -1.56 2.12 2.88
CA PHE A 59 -2.27 3.17 2.15
C PHE A 59 -1.82 3.20 0.69
N VAL A 60 -2.78 3.23 -0.23
CA VAL A 60 -2.53 3.19 -1.68
C VAL A 60 -3.08 4.45 -2.32
N PHE A 61 -2.18 5.24 -2.89
CA PHE A 61 -2.49 6.47 -3.60
C PHE A 61 -2.16 6.25 -5.07
N LYS A 62 -3.05 6.65 -5.97
CA LYS A 62 -2.91 6.37 -7.42
C LYS A 62 -1.60 6.93 -7.95
N ASN A 63 -1.29 8.17 -7.56
CA ASN A 63 -0.07 8.87 -7.96
C ASN A 63 1.25 8.30 -7.41
N SER A 64 1.20 7.27 -6.56
CA SER A 64 2.39 6.67 -5.93
C SER A 64 2.75 5.31 -6.47
N LEU A 65 1.86 4.72 -7.25
CA LEU A 65 2.05 3.41 -7.82
C LEU A 65 2.95 3.51 -9.05
N VAL A 66 3.89 2.57 -9.14
CA VAL A 66 4.73 2.41 -10.33
C VAL A 66 3.96 1.71 -11.46
N SER A 67 2.92 0.94 -11.12
CA SER A 67 2.14 0.14 -12.07
C SER A 67 0.65 0.43 -11.95
N GLU A 68 0.02 0.80 -13.07
CA GLU A 68 -1.44 0.99 -13.16
C GLU A 68 -2.22 -0.30 -12.91
N LYS A 69 -1.62 -1.46 -13.20
CA LYS A 69 -2.24 -2.77 -12.97
C LYS A 69 -2.66 -2.93 -11.52
N ILE A 70 -1.85 -2.47 -10.57
CA ILE A 70 -2.16 -2.54 -9.13
C ILE A 70 -3.46 -1.80 -8.82
N TRP A 71 -3.63 -0.62 -9.42
CA TRP A 71 -4.82 0.18 -9.20
C TRP A 71 -6.06 -0.52 -9.77
N LYS A 72 -5.96 -1.09 -10.99
CA LYS A 72 -7.04 -1.87 -11.61
C LYS A 72 -7.37 -3.13 -10.82
N ASP A 73 -6.36 -3.89 -10.41
CA ASP A 73 -6.52 -5.08 -9.58
C ASP A 73 -7.27 -4.73 -8.26
N LEU A 74 -6.98 -3.57 -7.67
CA LEU A 74 -7.70 -3.07 -6.50
C LEU A 74 -9.14 -2.65 -6.84
N GLU A 75 -9.40 -2.00 -7.97
CA GLU A 75 -10.75 -1.62 -8.41
C GLU A 75 -11.63 -2.85 -8.66
N GLU A 76 -11.11 -3.82 -9.40
CA GLU A 76 -11.78 -5.07 -9.77
C GLU A 76 -11.82 -6.10 -8.63
N SER A 77 -11.13 -5.81 -7.53
CA SER A 77 -10.98 -6.70 -6.38
C SER A 77 -10.29 -8.04 -6.69
N ASN A 78 -9.39 -8.02 -7.67
CA ASN A 78 -8.55 -9.14 -8.11
C ASN A 78 -7.35 -9.39 -7.17
N TYR A 79 -7.58 -9.27 -5.86
CA TYR A 79 -6.54 -9.39 -4.84
C TYR A 79 -6.82 -10.40 -3.72
N TYR A 80 -8.03 -10.96 -3.64
CA TYR A 80 -8.41 -11.92 -2.62
C TYR A 80 -7.61 -13.23 -2.72
N ASP A 81 -7.42 -13.90 -1.59
CA ASP A 81 -6.75 -15.20 -1.44
C ASP A 81 -5.33 -15.30 -2.01
N LYS A 82 -4.71 -14.14 -2.23
CA LYS A 82 -3.36 -14.01 -2.75
C LYS A 82 -2.41 -13.47 -1.71
N ARG A 83 -1.18 -13.96 -1.80
CA ARG A 83 -0.06 -13.53 -0.98
C ARG A 83 0.82 -12.60 -1.81
N TYR A 84 1.29 -11.52 -1.19
CA TYR A 84 2.05 -10.50 -1.89
C TYR A 84 3.31 -10.12 -1.12
N LEU A 85 4.32 -9.71 -1.89
CA LEU A 85 5.41 -8.87 -1.44
C LEU A 85 5.05 -7.42 -1.79
N PHE A 86 4.72 -6.63 -0.77
CA PHE A 86 4.43 -5.21 -0.89
C PHE A 86 5.71 -4.38 -0.73
N PHE A 87 5.91 -3.44 -1.66
CA PHE A 87 6.98 -2.46 -1.60
C PHE A 87 6.40 -1.12 -1.16
N CYS A 88 6.83 -0.63 0.01
CA CYS A 88 6.21 0.52 0.66
C CYS A 88 7.23 1.58 1.06
N HIS A 89 6.87 2.85 0.94
CA HIS A 89 7.54 3.91 1.71
C HIS A 89 6.96 3.97 3.12
N ASN A 90 7.78 4.17 4.14
CA ASN A 90 7.30 4.46 5.50
C ASN A 90 7.48 5.93 5.85
N TYR A 91 6.38 6.60 6.18
CA TYR A 91 6.39 7.97 6.70
C TYR A 91 5.77 8.00 8.08
N LYS A 92 6.60 8.05 9.12
CA LYS A 92 6.17 8.09 10.54
C LYS A 92 5.19 6.96 10.90
N GLY A 93 5.49 5.73 10.47
CA GLY A 93 4.65 4.56 10.74
C GLY A 93 3.53 4.33 9.72
N LEU A 94 3.31 5.26 8.78
CA LEU A 94 2.36 5.09 7.68
C LEU A 94 3.06 4.45 6.49
N TYR A 95 2.63 3.23 6.13
CA TYR A 95 3.12 2.53 4.96
C TYR A 95 2.32 2.92 3.72
N ARG A 96 3.01 3.49 2.73
CA ARG A 96 2.44 3.90 1.44
C ARG A 96 2.91 2.95 0.36
N LEU A 97 1.98 2.27 -0.30
CA LEU A 97 2.29 1.31 -1.36
C LEU A 97 2.91 2.03 -2.57
N VAL A 98 3.95 1.42 -3.11
CA VAL A 98 4.65 1.85 -4.34
C VAL A 98 4.49 0.77 -5.41
N ASN A 99 4.63 -0.50 -5.03
CA ASN A 99 4.49 -1.64 -5.91
C ASN A 99 4.08 -2.89 -5.10
N TRP A 100 3.62 -3.94 -5.77
CA TRP A 100 3.50 -5.27 -5.18
C TRP A 100 3.96 -6.36 -6.15
N LYS A 101 4.21 -7.55 -5.64
CA LYS A 101 4.45 -8.75 -6.44
C LYS A 101 3.68 -9.90 -5.82
N GLU A 102 2.86 -10.58 -6.62
CA GLU A 102 2.19 -11.80 -6.19
C GLU A 102 3.23 -12.90 -5.93
N LEU A 103 3.13 -13.55 -4.77
CA LEU A 103 3.97 -14.66 -4.37
C LEU A 103 3.17 -15.95 -4.55
N LYS A 104 3.79 -16.96 -5.15
CA LYS A 104 3.20 -18.30 -5.19
C LYS A 104 2.95 -18.76 -3.74
N LEU A 105 1.77 -19.32 -3.49
CA LEU A 105 1.51 -20.05 -2.25
C LEU A 105 2.57 -21.16 -2.16
N LYS A 106 3.18 -21.33 -0.98
CA LYS A 106 4.09 -22.47 -0.76
C LYS A 106 3.29 -23.73 -1.04
N GLU A 107 3.67 -24.48 -2.07
CA GLU A 107 3.20 -25.86 -2.21
C GLU A 107 3.61 -26.59 -0.94
N VAL A 108 2.62 -27.10 -0.20
CA VAL A 108 2.89 -27.97 0.94
C VAL A 108 3.37 -29.29 0.35
N SER A 109 4.68 -29.43 0.22
CA SER A 109 5.33 -30.70 -0.08
C SER A 109 4.90 -31.68 1.01
N HIS A 110 3.99 -32.60 0.67
CA HIS A 110 3.76 -33.80 1.45
C HIS A 110 4.81 -34.80 0.97
N ASP A 111 5.93 -34.90 1.68
CA ASP A 111 6.76 -36.11 1.68
C ASP A 111 6.10 -37.16 2.59
#